data_AF-A0A2M7BUY6-F1
#
_entry.id   AF-A0A2M7BUY6-F1
#
_cell.length_a   1.000
_cell.length_b   1.000
_cell.length_c   1.000
_cell.angle_alpha   90.00
_cell.angle_beta   90.00
_cell.angle_gamma   90.00
#
_symmetry.space_group_name_H-M   'P 1'
#
loop_
_entity.id
_entity.type
_entity.pdbx_description
1 polymer ?
#
loop_
_entity_poly.entity_id
_entity_poly.type
_entity_poly.pdbx_seq_one_letter_code
_entity_poly.pdbx_strand_id
1 'polypeptide(L)'
;QVENEPFLKGFGECPPLDKKFLDKEIALVRQLDFDRRPIIVTASGELSCWLGPAFRADIFGTTLYRIVWIEKIGHFKYPIPAVFYYKRAKLVKWLTGVKRAIIVELQAEPWSPSAINETAVWKQAKSMDLDKFKGIIDYARRTGFDEAYLWGVEWWYWKKEQGNNALWQEAKKLWVN
;
A
#
# COMPACT_ATOMS: atom_id res chain seq x y z
N GLN A 1 11.11 -3.15 -6.92
CA GLN A 1 10.84 -1.91 -6.16
C GLN A 1 12.15 -1.45 -5.54
N VAL A 2 12.46 -0.16 -5.60
CA VAL A 2 13.61 0.44 -4.90
C VAL A 2 13.06 1.31 -3.77
N GLU A 3 13.44 0.98 -2.53
CA GLU A 3 12.95 1.56 -1.28
C GLU A 3 11.46 1.40 -0.99
N ASN A 4 11.06 1.63 0.26
CA ASN A 4 9.66 1.67 0.69
C ASN A 4 9.28 3.09 1.14
N GLU A 5 8.36 3.71 0.40
CA GLU A 5 7.83 5.05 0.66
C GLU A 5 8.91 6.11 1.00
N PRO A 6 10.01 6.24 0.22
CA PRO A 6 11.18 7.03 0.61
C PRO A 6 10.92 8.52 0.88
N PHE A 7 9.76 9.05 0.46
CA PHE A 7 9.36 10.44 0.67
C PHE A 7 8.41 10.65 1.86
N LEU A 8 8.05 9.58 2.57
CA LEU A 8 7.28 9.67 3.81
C LEU A 8 8.17 10.26 4.92
N LYS A 9 7.57 11.13 5.74
CA LYS A 9 8.27 11.80 6.84
C LYS A 9 7.48 11.62 8.14
N GLY A 10 8.20 11.43 9.24
CA GLY A 10 7.60 11.39 10.58
C GLY A 10 6.76 10.14 10.86
N PHE A 11 7.04 9.04 10.16
CA PHE A 11 6.42 7.74 10.40
C PHE A 11 7.52 6.70 10.63
N GLY A 12 7.45 5.97 11.74
CA GLY A 12 8.48 4.97 12.12
C GLY A 12 9.86 5.58 12.39
N GLU A 13 10.86 4.70 12.48
CA GLU A 13 12.27 5.07 12.58
C GLU A 13 12.87 5.22 11.17
N CYS A 14 12.65 6.37 10.54
CA CYS A 14 13.14 6.66 9.20
C CYS A 14 14.20 7.77 9.20
N PRO A 15 15.41 7.52 8.67
CA PRO A 15 16.38 8.58 8.46
C PRO A 15 15.84 9.61 7.45
N PRO A 16 16.32 10.87 7.49
CA PRO A 16 15.94 11.86 6.49
C PRO A 16 16.29 11.36 5.08
N LEU A 17 15.37 11.53 4.14
CA LEU A 17 15.59 11.17 2.73
C LEU A 17 16.82 11.87 2.15
N ASP A 18 17.80 11.10 1.71
CA ASP A 18 18.83 11.54 0.76
C ASP A 18 18.41 11.16 -0.67
N LYS A 19 17.92 12.14 -1.41
CA LYS A 19 17.48 11.95 -2.80
C LYS A 19 18.62 11.51 -3.71
N LYS A 20 19.86 11.99 -3.48
CA LYS A 20 21.00 11.60 -4.30
C LYS A 20 21.39 10.15 -4.05
N PHE A 21 21.23 9.69 -2.81
CA PHE A 21 21.44 8.28 -2.47
C PHE A 21 20.37 7.39 -3.14
N LEU A 22 19.10 7.75 -3.03
CA LEU A 22 18.01 7.06 -3.74
C LEU A 22 18.27 6.99 -5.26
N ASP A 23 18.71 8.10 -5.86
CA ASP A 23 19.02 8.14 -7.30
C ASP A 23 20.18 7.19 -7.65
N LYS A 24 21.16 7.00 -6.76
CA LYS A 24 22.25 6.02 -6.93
C LYS A 24 21.74 4.58 -6.80
N GLU A 25 20.84 4.30 -5.87
CA GLU A 25 20.25 2.96 -5.69
C GLU A 25 19.44 2.55 -6.93
N ILE A 26 18.63 3.47 -7.45
CA ILE A 26 17.88 3.26 -8.69
C ILE A 26 18.85 2.99 -9.86
N ALA A 27 19.89 3.81 -10.01
CA ALA A 27 20.88 3.64 -11.07
C ALA A 27 21.62 2.29 -10.95
N LEU A 28 21.96 1.88 -9.72
CA LEU A 28 22.61 0.60 -9.47
C LEU A 28 21.71 -0.58 -9.85
N VAL A 29 20.43 -0.57 -9.46
CA VAL A 29 19.49 -1.64 -9.83
C VAL A 29 19.32 -1.71 -11.34
N ARG A 30 19.17 -0.57 -12.02
CA ARG A 30 19.11 -0.51 -13.50
C ARG A 30 20.35 -1.11 -14.15
N GLN A 31 21.54 -0.76 -13.66
CA GLN A 31 22.80 -1.26 -14.16
C GLN A 31 22.91 -2.80 -14.00
N LEU A 32 22.57 -3.32 -12.82
CA LEU A 32 22.67 -4.76 -12.54
C LEU A 32 21.63 -5.59 -13.31
N ASP A 33 20.46 -5.02 -13.57
CA ASP A 33 19.39 -5.69 -14.31
C ASP A 33 19.47 -5.46 -15.83
N PHE A 34 20.39 -4.61 -16.30
CA PHE A 34 20.51 -4.15 -17.69
C PHE A 34 19.18 -3.60 -18.23
N ASP A 35 18.46 -2.83 -17.40
CA ASP A 35 17.15 -2.25 -17.71
C ASP A 35 16.09 -3.25 -18.23
N ARG A 36 16.20 -4.53 -17.86
CA ARG A 36 15.26 -5.57 -18.32
C ARG A 36 13.88 -5.45 -17.66
N ARG A 37 13.81 -4.98 -16.42
CA ARG A 37 12.59 -4.88 -15.61
C ARG A 37 12.31 -3.43 -15.22
N PRO A 38 11.03 -3.03 -15.14
CA PRO A 38 10.66 -1.68 -14.73
C PRO A 38 10.99 -1.42 -13.26
N ILE A 39 11.45 -0.21 -12.97
CA ILE A 39 11.65 0.29 -11.62
C ILE A 39 10.33 0.79 -11.03
N ILE A 40 9.97 0.25 -9.87
CA ILE A 40 8.88 0.76 -9.03
C ILE A 40 9.51 1.61 -7.93
N VAL A 41 9.04 2.85 -7.78
CA VAL A 41 9.31 3.71 -6.61
C VAL A 41 7.98 4.08 -6.00
N THR A 42 7.90 4.02 -4.68
CA THR A 42 6.64 4.06 -3.95
C THR A 42 6.45 5.37 -3.17
N ALA A 43 5.20 5.70 -2.89
CA ALA A 43 4.81 6.82 -2.04
C ALA A 43 3.73 6.40 -1.07
N SER A 44 3.73 7.01 0.11
CA SER A 44 2.63 6.81 1.05
C SER A 44 1.36 7.44 0.54
N GLY A 45 0.24 6.72 0.74
CA GLY A 45 -1.08 7.06 0.22
C GLY A 45 -1.39 8.55 0.29
N GLU A 46 -1.90 9.01 1.42
CA GLU A 46 -2.23 10.42 1.67
C GLU A 46 -1.13 11.19 2.41
N LEU A 47 -0.08 10.50 2.89
CA LEU A 47 0.91 11.07 3.80
C LEU A 47 2.17 11.66 3.12
N SER A 48 2.37 11.45 1.82
CA SER A 48 3.52 12.02 1.10
C SER A 48 3.16 12.59 -0.26
N CYS A 49 3.96 13.51 -0.79
CA CYS A 49 3.82 13.97 -2.17
C CYS A 49 4.25 12.85 -3.15
N TRP A 50 3.49 12.65 -4.23
CA TRP A 50 3.71 11.56 -5.18
C TRP A 50 4.68 11.91 -6.31
N LEU A 51 4.93 13.20 -6.56
CA LEU A 51 5.76 13.64 -7.69
C LEU A 51 7.21 13.16 -7.58
N GLY A 52 7.80 13.25 -6.39
CA GLY A 52 9.20 12.86 -6.17
C GLY A 52 9.50 11.40 -6.56
N PRO A 53 8.74 10.43 -6.03
CA PRO A 53 8.77 9.03 -6.46
C PRO A 53 8.40 8.82 -7.93
N ALA A 54 7.33 9.47 -8.40
CA ALA A 54 6.84 9.25 -9.76
C ALA A 54 7.78 9.75 -10.86
N PHE A 55 8.59 10.79 -10.61
CA PHE A 55 9.66 11.21 -11.54
C PHE A 55 10.85 10.23 -11.58
N ARG A 56 10.94 9.31 -10.62
CA ARG A 56 12.04 8.34 -10.47
C ARG A 56 11.66 6.92 -10.89
N ALA A 57 10.41 6.70 -11.31
CA ALA A 57 9.86 5.38 -11.53
C ALA A 57 9.42 5.13 -12.98
N ASP A 58 9.57 3.89 -13.44
CA ASP A 58 8.87 3.42 -14.65
C ASP A 58 7.41 3.08 -14.33
N ILE A 59 7.15 2.63 -13.10
CA ILE A 59 5.82 2.35 -12.53
C ILE A 59 5.72 3.05 -11.17
N PHE A 60 4.76 3.96 -11.03
CA PHE A 60 4.51 4.61 -9.75
C PHE A 60 3.73 3.66 -8.82
N GLY A 61 4.24 3.45 -7.61
CA GLY A 61 3.54 2.67 -6.58
C GLY A 61 3.00 3.56 -5.46
N THR A 62 1.85 3.23 -4.91
CA THR A 62 1.36 3.85 -3.67
C THR A 62 0.82 2.83 -2.69
N THR A 63 0.88 3.13 -1.40
CA THR A 63 0.16 2.36 -0.38
C THR A 63 -1.25 2.92 -0.22
N LEU A 64 -2.18 2.07 0.21
CA LEU A 64 -3.57 2.46 0.45
C LEU A 64 -4.10 1.74 1.68
N TYR A 65 -4.04 2.43 2.81
CA TYR A 65 -4.66 2.02 4.04
C TYR A 65 -5.89 2.87 4.34
N ARG A 66 -6.95 2.24 4.83
CA ARG A 66 -8.24 2.88 5.10
C ARG A 66 -8.50 3.06 6.57
N ILE A 67 -8.05 2.12 7.41
CA ILE A 67 -8.31 2.10 8.84
C ILE A 67 -6.98 1.84 9.57
N VAL A 68 -6.40 2.89 10.11
CA VAL A 68 -5.07 2.87 10.75
C VAL A 68 -5.16 3.02 12.26
N TRP A 69 -4.10 2.68 12.98
CA TRP A 69 -3.95 3.04 14.38
C TRP A 69 -3.11 4.31 14.53
N ILE A 70 -3.62 5.27 15.29
CA ILE A 70 -2.91 6.49 15.66
C ILE A 70 -2.85 6.52 17.19
N GLU A 71 -1.66 6.58 17.78
CA GLU A 71 -1.45 6.45 19.24
C GLU A 71 -2.39 7.31 20.09
N LYS A 72 -2.61 8.58 19.70
CA LYS A 72 -3.44 9.54 20.44
C LYS A 72 -4.95 9.44 20.16
N ILE A 73 -5.36 8.78 19.08
CA ILE A 73 -6.77 8.76 18.61
C ILE A 73 -7.36 7.35 18.68
N GLY A 74 -6.52 6.34 18.54
CA GLY A 74 -6.89 4.95 18.35
C GLY A 74 -7.13 4.61 16.88
N HIS A 75 -8.11 3.74 16.62
CA HIS A 75 -8.44 3.33 15.26
C HIS A 75 -9.13 4.46 14.51
N PHE A 76 -8.56 4.88 13.40
CA PHE A 76 -9.05 5.98 12.59
C PHE A 76 -9.29 5.53 11.15
N LYS A 77 -10.49 5.77 10.63
CA LYS A 77 -10.83 5.51 9.24
C LYS A 77 -10.68 6.79 8.41
N TYR A 78 -9.80 6.79 7.42
CA TYR A 78 -9.62 7.94 6.56
C TYR A 78 -10.91 8.30 5.81
N PRO A 79 -11.41 9.55 5.93
CA PRO A 79 -12.62 10.03 5.26
C PRO A 79 -12.34 10.46 3.81
N ILE A 80 -11.38 9.82 3.14
CA ILE A 80 -10.95 10.17 1.78
C ILE A 80 -11.75 9.31 0.80
N PRO A 81 -12.47 9.89 -0.18
CA PRO A 81 -13.22 9.13 -1.18
C PRO A 81 -12.29 8.62 -2.30
N ALA A 82 -12.66 7.50 -2.94
CA ALA A 82 -11.82 6.87 -3.98
C ALA A 82 -11.48 7.80 -5.16
N VAL A 83 -12.40 8.72 -5.49
CA VAL A 83 -12.21 9.73 -6.55
C VAL A 83 -11.02 10.66 -6.29
N PHE A 84 -10.63 10.87 -5.03
CA PHE A 84 -9.43 11.63 -4.69
C PHE A 84 -8.19 10.94 -5.27
N TYR A 85 -8.03 9.63 -5.00
CA TYR A 85 -6.90 8.85 -5.51
C TYR A 85 -6.93 8.77 -7.04
N TYR A 86 -8.10 8.63 -7.65
CA TYR A 86 -8.25 8.65 -9.11
C TYR A 86 -7.72 9.96 -9.74
N LYS A 87 -8.20 11.11 -9.24
CA LYS A 87 -7.78 12.43 -9.74
C LYS A 87 -6.29 12.65 -9.50
N ARG A 88 -5.80 12.24 -8.34
CA ARG A 88 -4.39 12.38 -7.96
C ARG A 88 -3.48 11.52 -8.83
N ALA A 89 -3.86 10.27 -9.10
CA ALA A 89 -3.12 9.39 -9.99
C ALA A 89 -3.08 9.96 -11.42
N LYS A 90 -4.20 10.47 -11.94
CA LYS A 90 -4.24 11.15 -13.24
C LYS A 90 -3.31 12.35 -13.31
N LEU A 91 -3.33 13.20 -12.28
CA LEU A 91 -2.45 14.38 -12.20
C LEU A 91 -0.97 13.98 -12.23
N VAL A 92 -0.60 12.96 -11.44
CA VAL A 92 0.78 12.46 -11.39
C VAL A 92 1.20 11.88 -12.75
N LYS A 93 0.38 11.01 -13.36
CA LYS A 93 0.64 10.45 -14.69
C LYS A 93 0.86 11.56 -15.73
N TRP A 94 0.03 12.61 -15.69
CA TRP A 94 0.14 13.75 -16.60
C TRP A 94 1.43 14.57 -16.38
N LEU A 95 1.80 14.85 -15.13
CA LEU A 95 2.98 15.68 -14.82
C LEU A 95 4.31 14.96 -15.01
N THR A 96 4.36 13.64 -14.77
CA THR A 96 5.63 12.89 -14.76
C THR A 96 5.81 12.00 -15.98
N GLY A 97 4.75 11.76 -16.77
CA GLY A 97 4.78 10.85 -17.91
C GLY A 97 4.74 9.37 -17.54
N VAL A 98 4.64 9.03 -16.25
CA VAL A 98 4.52 7.63 -15.81
C VAL A 98 3.22 7.03 -16.33
N LYS A 99 3.30 5.88 -17.00
CA LYS A 99 2.15 5.27 -17.67
C LYS A 99 1.30 4.44 -16.71
N ARG A 100 1.94 3.74 -15.77
CA ARG A 100 1.31 2.84 -14.82
C ARG A 100 1.42 3.36 -13.38
N ALA A 101 0.30 3.28 -12.66
CA ALA A 101 0.22 3.56 -11.24
C ALA A 101 -0.50 2.40 -10.56
N ILE A 102 0.10 1.84 -9.53
CA ILE A 102 -0.39 0.64 -8.85
C ILE A 102 -0.46 0.87 -7.33
N ILE A 103 -1.33 0.12 -6.67
CA ILE A 103 -1.32 0.02 -5.21
C ILE A 103 -0.35 -1.11 -4.85
N VAL A 104 0.83 -0.78 -4.31
CA VAL A 104 1.84 -1.77 -3.90
C VAL A 104 1.53 -2.41 -2.55
N GLU A 105 0.75 -1.72 -1.72
CA GLU A 105 0.25 -2.25 -0.45
C GLU A 105 -1.19 -1.77 -0.25
N LEU A 106 -2.15 -2.66 -0.49
CA LEU A 106 -3.54 -2.45 -0.17
C LEU A 106 -3.82 -3.09 1.18
N GLN A 107 -4.36 -2.30 2.12
CA GLN A 107 -4.71 -2.82 3.43
C GLN A 107 -5.63 -4.04 3.33
N ALA A 108 -5.14 -5.16 3.81
CA ALA A 108 -5.93 -6.37 3.93
C ALA A 108 -5.62 -7.17 5.20
N GLU A 109 -4.88 -6.58 6.14
CA GLU A 109 -4.67 -7.06 7.51
C GLU A 109 -5.00 -5.98 8.55
N PRO A 110 -5.11 -6.36 9.83
CA PRO A 110 -5.28 -5.42 10.92
C PRO A 110 -4.08 -4.48 11.06
N TRP A 111 -4.36 -3.19 11.21
CA TRP A 111 -3.39 -2.25 11.74
C TRP A 111 -3.48 -2.26 13.28
N SER A 112 -2.36 -2.49 13.97
CA SER A 112 -2.31 -2.61 15.43
C SER A 112 -1.17 -1.78 16.05
N PRO A 113 -1.30 -1.30 17.31
CA PRO A 113 -0.19 -0.68 18.05
C PRO A 113 0.97 -1.64 18.38
N SER A 114 0.73 -2.95 18.32
CA SER A 114 1.72 -3.99 18.63
C SER A 114 1.72 -5.05 17.54
N ALA A 115 2.60 -6.04 17.65
CA ALA A 115 2.60 -7.15 16.71
C ALA A 115 1.20 -7.80 16.64
N ILE A 116 0.78 -8.16 15.42
CA ILE A 116 -0.60 -8.63 15.17
C ILE A 116 -0.88 -9.91 15.99
N ASN A 117 0.10 -10.79 16.12
CA ASN A 117 0.03 -12.03 16.91
C ASN A 117 -0.15 -11.80 18.42
N GLU A 118 0.27 -10.65 18.95
CA GLU A 118 0.09 -10.25 20.35
C GLU A 118 -1.23 -9.49 20.58
N THR A 119 -1.91 -9.12 19.49
CA THR A 119 -3.12 -8.31 19.53
C THR A 119 -4.34 -9.22 19.66
N ALA A 120 -5.16 -9.01 20.70
CA ALA A 120 -6.41 -9.77 20.86
C ALA A 120 -7.29 -9.69 19.60
N VAL A 121 -7.92 -10.80 19.21
CA VAL A 121 -8.69 -10.92 17.95
C VAL A 121 -9.78 -9.85 17.81
N TRP A 122 -10.45 -9.49 18.90
CA TRP A 122 -11.47 -8.43 18.87
C TRP A 122 -10.88 -7.03 18.62
N LYS A 123 -9.62 -6.78 19.00
CA LYS A 123 -8.90 -5.53 18.68
C LYS A 123 -8.46 -5.53 17.22
N GLN A 124 -7.98 -6.67 16.70
CA GLN A 124 -7.67 -6.82 15.28
C GLN A 124 -8.88 -6.49 14.39
N ALA A 125 -10.08 -6.93 14.80
CA ALA A 125 -11.34 -6.67 14.10
C ALA A 125 -11.70 -5.18 13.96
N LYS A 126 -11.06 -4.28 14.73
CA LYS A 126 -11.31 -2.82 14.64
C LYS A 126 -10.79 -2.23 13.33
N SER A 127 -9.63 -2.66 12.85
CA SER A 127 -9.07 -2.24 11.56
C SER A 127 -9.36 -3.23 10.43
N MET A 128 -9.57 -4.51 10.73
CA MET A 128 -9.80 -5.51 9.68
C MET A 128 -10.68 -6.70 10.11
N ASP A 129 -11.73 -6.93 9.33
CA ASP A 129 -12.57 -8.12 9.32
C ASP A 129 -13.02 -8.41 7.88
N LEU A 130 -13.87 -9.41 7.68
CA LEU A 130 -14.33 -9.81 6.34
C LEU A 130 -15.08 -8.69 5.61
N ASP A 131 -15.91 -7.92 6.31
CA ASP A 131 -16.72 -6.86 5.70
C ASP A 131 -15.85 -5.65 5.34
N LYS A 132 -14.90 -5.30 6.21
CA LYS A 132 -13.88 -4.28 5.94
C LYS A 132 -13.00 -4.69 4.77
N PHE A 133 -12.56 -5.94 4.72
CA PHE A 133 -11.80 -6.48 3.59
C PHE A 133 -12.56 -6.27 2.27
N LYS A 134 -13.81 -6.75 2.17
CA LYS A 134 -14.66 -6.58 0.99
C LYS A 134 -14.82 -5.10 0.61
N GLY A 135 -15.08 -4.25 1.61
CA GLY A 135 -15.23 -2.80 1.41
C GLY A 135 -13.94 -2.12 0.94
N ILE A 136 -12.77 -2.60 1.36
CA ILE A 136 -11.47 -2.07 0.92
C ILE A 136 -11.16 -2.53 -0.52
N ILE A 137 -11.48 -3.77 -0.88
CA ILE A 137 -11.35 -4.25 -2.28
C ILE A 137 -12.24 -3.45 -3.21
N ASP A 138 -13.52 -3.25 -2.85
CA ASP A 138 -14.44 -2.43 -3.63
C ASP A 138 -13.99 -0.96 -3.72
N TYR A 139 -13.43 -0.42 -2.64
CA TYR A 139 -12.85 0.91 -2.66
C TYR A 139 -11.66 0.99 -3.62
N ALA A 140 -10.72 0.03 -3.56
CA ALA A 140 -9.55 -0.03 -4.42
C ALA A 140 -9.94 -0.08 -5.90
N ARG A 141 -10.93 -0.90 -6.27
CA ARG A 141 -11.48 -0.95 -7.64
C ARG A 141 -11.96 0.42 -8.15
N ARG A 142 -12.53 1.24 -7.27
CA ARG A 142 -13.04 2.59 -7.60
C ARG A 142 -11.97 3.67 -7.67
N THR A 143 -10.74 3.40 -7.23
CA THR A 143 -9.64 4.37 -7.33
C THR A 143 -9.07 4.47 -8.75
N GLY A 144 -9.29 3.46 -9.59
CA GLY A 144 -8.79 3.41 -10.96
C GLY A 144 -7.27 3.22 -11.11
N PHE A 145 -6.60 2.71 -10.07
CA PHE A 145 -5.23 2.18 -10.23
C PHE A 145 -5.23 0.93 -11.11
N ASP A 146 -4.10 0.69 -11.78
CA ASP A 146 -3.97 -0.39 -12.78
C ASP A 146 -3.91 -1.78 -12.11
N GLU A 147 -3.45 -1.85 -10.86
CA GLU A 147 -3.19 -3.08 -10.13
C GLU A 147 -3.17 -2.81 -8.62
N ALA A 148 -3.48 -3.82 -7.80
CA ALA A 148 -3.39 -3.73 -6.35
C ALA A 148 -2.83 -5.02 -5.73
N TYR A 149 -1.75 -4.90 -4.98
CA TYR A 149 -1.17 -5.97 -4.17
C TYR A 149 -1.78 -5.93 -2.77
N LEU A 150 -2.34 -7.05 -2.32
CA LEU A 150 -2.97 -7.14 -1.01
C LEU A 150 -1.93 -7.44 0.07
N TRP A 151 -1.88 -6.61 1.10
CA TRP A 151 -1.00 -6.79 2.26
C TRP A 151 -1.75 -7.48 3.39
N GLY A 152 -1.42 -8.75 3.68
CA GLY A 152 -2.06 -9.50 4.77
C GLY A 152 -2.28 -11.00 4.58
N VAL A 153 -1.69 -11.62 3.55
CA VAL A 153 -1.94 -13.04 3.25
C VAL A 153 -1.54 -13.98 4.40
N GLU A 154 -0.47 -13.66 5.11
CA GLU A 154 0.00 -14.37 6.29
C GLU A 154 -1.06 -14.35 7.40
N TRP A 155 -1.69 -13.19 7.62
CA TRP A 155 -2.75 -13.06 8.62
C TRP A 155 -4.00 -13.87 8.24
N TRP A 156 -4.41 -13.90 6.96
CA TRP A 156 -5.54 -14.73 6.53
C TRP A 156 -5.23 -16.22 6.69
N TYR A 157 -4.01 -16.63 6.34
CA TYR A 157 -3.56 -18.00 6.51
C TYR A 157 -3.59 -18.40 7.99
N TRP A 158 -3.06 -17.56 8.87
CA TRP A 158 -3.14 -17.79 10.32
C TRP A 158 -4.59 -17.94 10.79
N LYS A 159 -5.51 -17.05 10.38
CA LYS A 159 -6.94 -17.15 10.72
C LYS A 159 -7.57 -18.47 10.25
N LYS A 160 -7.19 -18.94 9.06
CA LYS A 160 -7.64 -20.23 8.52
C LYS A 160 -7.17 -21.38 9.41
N GLU A 161 -5.91 -21.38 9.84
CA GLU A 161 -5.38 -22.41 10.76
C GLU A 161 -6.08 -22.38 12.13
N GLN A 162 -6.60 -21.22 12.55
CA GLN A 162 -7.47 -21.07 13.73
C GLN A 162 -8.95 -21.45 13.48
N GLY A 163 -9.28 -22.07 12.34
CA GLY A 163 -10.64 -22.49 11.99
C GLY A 163 -11.52 -21.40 11.36
N ASN A 164 -11.00 -20.20 11.11
CA ASN A 164 -11.71 -19.12 10.43
C ASN A 164 -11.11 -18.84 9.05
N ASN A 165 -11.60 -19.55 8.04
CA ASN A 165 -11.10 -19.44 6.66
C ASN A 165 -11.84 -18.40 5.81
N ALA A 166 -12.70 -17.56 6.39
CA ALA A 166 -13.62 -16.71 5.62
C ALA A 166 -12.89 -15.71 4.70
N LEU A 167 -11.84 -15.06 5.22
CA LEU A 167 -10.98 -14.16 4.43
C LEU A 167 -10.22 -14.90 3.34
N TRP A 168 -9.69 -16.09 3.66
CA TRP A 168 -8.98 -16.92 2.69
C TRP A 168 -9.87 -17.30 1.50
N GLN A 169 -11.11 -17.73 1.76
CA GLN A 169 -12.07 -18.08 0.71
C GLN A 169 -12.53 -16.85 -0.07
N GLU A 170 -12.70 -15.71 0.58
CA GLU A 170 -13.07 -14.47 -0.09
C GLU A 170 -11.95 -13.96 -1.02
N ALA A 171 -10.70 -13.95 -0.54
CA ALA A 171 -9.55 -13.53 -1.33
C ALA A 171 -9.38 -14.40 -2.59
N LYS A 172 -9.55 -15.74 -2.48
CA LYS A 172 -9.45 -16.64 -3.65
C LYS A 172 -10.34 -16.21 -4.82
N LYS A 173 -11.52 -15.62 -4.57
CA LYS A 173 -12.45 -15.17 -5.62
C LYS A 173 -11.90 -14.03 -6.46
N LEU A 174 -10.84 -13.35 -6.04
CA LEU A 174 -10.27 -12.21 -6.76
C LEU A 174 -9.51 -12.60 -8.04
N TRP A 175 -9.11 -13.86 -8.17
CA TRP A 175 -8.31 -14.36 -9.29
C TRP A 175 -8.99 -15.47 -10.10
N VAL A 176 -10.23 -15.83 -9.74
CA VAL A 176 -11.02 -16.79 -10.50
C VAL A 176 -11.66 -16.03 -11.66
N ASN A 177 -11.07 -16.20 -12.84
CA ASN A 177 -11.74 -15.97 -14.12
C ASN A 177 -12.63 -17.17 -14.44
#